data_AF-A0A6N7XEY4-F1
#
_entry.id   AF-A0A6N7XEY4-F1
#
_cell.length_a   1.000
_cell.length_b   1.000
_cell.length_c   1.000
_cell.angle_alpha   90.00
_cell.angle_beta   90.00
_cell.angle_gamma   90.00
#
_symmetry.space_group_name_H-M   'P 1'
#
loop_
_entity.id
_entity.type
_entity.pdbx_description
1 polymer ?
#
loop_
_entity_poly.entity_id
_entity_poly.type
_entity_poly.pdbx_seq_one_letter_code
_entity_poly.pdbx_strand_id
1 'polypeptide(L)' 'MNKKFNISLAILQIITGILGAVVFVKGILNHGELTMTIMSLILMVLGLILGFKGLYNIKKH' A
#
# COMPACT_ATOMS: atom_id res chain seq x y z
N MET A 1 -7.43 -19.24 -7.77
CA MET A 1 -7.80 -18.20 -6.80
C MET A 1 -9.00 -17.43 -7.35
N ASN A 2 -10.05 -17.21 -6.55
CA ASN A 2 -11.31 -16.62 -7.03
C ASN A 2 -11.10 -15.15 -7.49
N LYS A 3 -11.63 -14.75 -8.66
CA LYS A 3 -11.53 -13.36 -9.17
C LYS A 3 -11.97 -12.33 -8.12
N LYS A 4 -13.04 -12.62 -7.37
CA LYS A 4 -13.53 -11.76 -6.27
C LYS A 4 -12.50 -11.60 -5.15
N PHE A 5 -11.82 -12.69 -4.76
CA PHE A 5 -10.79 -12.66 -3.73
C PHE A 5 -9.56 -11.84 -4.16
N ASN A 6 -9.14 -11.96 -5.42
CA ASN A 6 -8.02 -11.17 -5.94
C ASN A 6 -8.33 -9.67 -5.98
N ILE A 7 -9.57 -9.29 -6.27
CA ILE A 7 -10.02 -7.89 -6.20
C ILE A 7 -9.96 -7.39 -4.75
N SER A 8 -10.49 -8.15 -3.80
CA SER A 8 -10.44 -7.81 -2.38
C SER A 8 -8.99 -7.66 -1.87
N LEU A 9 -8.09 -8.56 -2.28
CA LEU A 9 -6.67 -8.49 -1.94
C LEU A 9 -6.02 -7.22 -2.50
N ALA A 10 -6.29 -6.89 -3.76
CA ALA A 10 -5.75 -5.71 -4.41
C ALA A 10 -6.24 -4.41 -3.74
N ILE A 11 -7.52 -4.34 -3.39
CA ILE A 11 -8.09 -3.21 -2.63
C ILE A 11 -7.44 -3.10 -1.25
N LEU A 12 -7.25 -4.23 -0.56
CA LEU A 12 -6.60 -4.25 0.76
C LEU A 12 -5.16 -3.71 0.67
N GLN A 13 -4.39 -4.11 -0.36
CA GLN A 13 -3.05 -3.59 -0.60
C GLN A 13 -3.03 -2.07 -0.84
N ILE A 14 -4.00 -1.54 -1.59
CA ILE A 14 -4.14 -0.09 -1.79
C ILE A 14 -4.42 0.61 -0.45
N ILE A 15 -5.34 0.08 0.35
CA ILE A 15 -5.65 0.63 1.69
C ILE A 15 -4.40 0.63 2.58
N THR A 16 -3.65 -0.47 2.61
CA THR A 16 -2.38 -0.54 3.34
C THR A 16 -1.38 0.49 2.83
N GLY A 17 -1.30 0.70 1.51
CA GLY A 17 -0.45 1.74 0.92
C GLY A 17 -0.83 3.15 1.37
N ILE A 18 -2.14 3.46 1.39
CA ILE A 18 -2.67 4.75 1.88
C ILE A 18 -2.37 4.93 3.38
N LEU A 19 -2.58 3.89 4.20
CA LEU A 19 -2.23 3.93 5.62
C LEU A 19 -0.72 4.16 5.83
N GLY A 20 0.13 3.53 5.02
CA GLY A 20 1.57 3.79 5.00
C GLY A 20 1.88 5.26 4.72
N ALA A 21 1.19 5.90 3.78
CA ALA A 21 1.36 7.32 3.48
C ALA A 21 1.01 8.22 4.68
N VAL A 22 -0.07 7.93 5.40
CA VAL A 22 -0.46 8.69 6.60
C VAL A 22 0.60 8.57 7.70
N VAL A 23 1.10 7.35 7.93
CA VAL A 23 2.15 7.12 8.93
C VAL A 23 3.45 7.80 8.52
N PHE A 24 3.81 7.77 7.24
CA PHE A 24 4.99 8.44 6.71
C PHE A 24 4.94 9.95 6.92
N VAL A 25 3.83 10.59 6.56
CA VAL A 25 3.63 12.03 6.75
C VAL A 25 3.69 12.38 8.24
N LYS A 26 3.05 11.61 9.11
CA LYS A 26 3.15 11.80 10.57
C LYS A 26 4.58 11.60 11.08
N GLY A 27 5.32 10.64 10.54
CA GLY A 27 6.73 10.39 10.88
C GLY A 27 7.61 11.59 10.55
N ILE A 28 7.42 12.20 9.37
CA ILE A 28 8.14 13.43 8.99
C ILE A 28 7.77 14.60 9.91
N LEU A 29 6.47 14.84 10.12
CA LEU A 29 5.99 16.01 10.86
C LEU A 29 6.32 15.96 12.36
N ASN A 30 6.34 14.76 12.96
CA ASN A 30 6.57 14.59 14.39
C ASN A 30 8.02 14.23 14.73
N HIS A 31 8.96 14.35 13.78
CA HIS A 31 10.35 13.88 13.93
C HIS A 31 10.42 12.43 14.45
N GLY A 32 9.53 11.57 13.92
CA GLY A 32 9.47 10.17 14.25
C GLY A 32 10.75 9.44 13.87
N GLU A 33 10.96 8.26 14.47
CA GLU A 33 12.14 7.46 14.20
C GLU A 33 12.36 7.25 12.69
N LEU A 34 13.60 7.44 12.25
CA LEU A 34 13.98 7.31 10.84
C LEU A 34 13.61 5.92 10.29
N THR A 35 13.77 4.88 11.10
CA THR A 35 13.38 3.49 10.80
C THR A 35 11.90 3.35 10.49
N MET A 36 11.03 3.88 11.34
CA MET A 36 9.56 3.88 11.16
C MET A 36 9.15 4.69 9.93
N THR A 37 9.82 5.81 9.68
CA THR A 37 9.57 6.66 8.50
C THR A 37 9.98 5.94 7.21
N ILE A 38 11.14 5.28 7.17
CA ILE A 38 11.56 4.48 6.01
C ILE A 38 10.63 3.28 5.79
N MET A 39 10.26 2.58 6.86
CA MET A 39 9.34 1.43 6.75
C MET A 39 7.96 1.83 6.22
N SER A 40 7.42 2.96 6.69
CA SER A 40 6.13 3.48 6.21
C SER A 40 6.20 3.94 4.74
N LEU A 41 7.34 4.50 4.30
CA LEU A 41 7.60 4.79 2.90
C LEU A 41 7.59 3.53 2.04
N ILE A 42 8.27 2.46 2.47
CA ILE A 42 8.29 1.18 1.76
C ILE A 42 6.89 0.58 1.69
N LEU A 43 6.16 0.59 2.81
CA LEU A 43 4.79 0.07 2.89
C LEU A 43 3.85 0.82 1.93
N MET A 44 3.98 2.15 1.86
CA MET A 44 3.24 3.00 0.95
C MET A 44 3.48 2.60 -0.51
N VAL A 45 4.75 2.55 -0.93
CA VAL A 45 5.14 2.27 -2.31
C VAL A 45 4.71 0.86 -2.73
N LEU A 46 5.00 -0.15 -1.90
CA LEU A 46 4.65 -1.54 -2.20
C LEU A 46 3.14 -1.77 -2.21
N GLY A 47 2.41 -1.22 -1.23
CA GLY A 47 0.96 -1.37 -1.14
C GLY A 47 0.24 -0.82 -2.37
N LEU A 48 0.64 0.38 -2.82
CA LEU A 48 0.07 0.99 -4.02
C LEU A 48 0.46 0.23 -5.30
N ILE A 49 1.74 -0.09 -5.49
CA ILE A 49 2.20 -0.78 -6.71
C ILE A 49 1.56 -2.16 -6.84
N LEU A 50 1.56 -2.95 -5.77
CA LEU A 50 0.99 -4.30 -5.80
C LEU A 50 -0.53 -4.25 -5.97
N GLY A 51 -1.20 -3.34 -5.29
CA GLY A 51 -2.65 -3.15 -5.39
C GLY A 51 -3.09 -2.75 -6.80
N PHE A 52 -2.44 -1.75 -7.40
CA PHE A 52 -2.75 -1.33 -8.78
C PHE A 52 -2.38 -2.41 -9.81
N LYS A 53 -1.24 -3.08 -9.66
CA LYS A 53 -0.85 -4.20 -10.53
C LYS A 53 -1.85 -5.36 -10.44
N GLY A 54 -2.34 -5.65 -9.23
CA GLY A 54 -3.39 -6.63 -8.97
C GLY A 54 -4.67 -6.30 -9.73
N LEU A 55 -5.18 -5.07 -9.59
CA LEU A 55 -6.36 -4.61 -10.33
C LEU A 55 -6.15 -4.64 -11.85
N TYR A 56 -4.98 -4.21 -12.33
CA TYR A 56 -4.66 -4.20 -13.77
C TYR A 56 -4.66 -5.61 -14.37
N ASN A 57 -4.00 -6.57 -13.70
CA ASN A 57 -3.99 -7.96 -14.15
C ASN A 57 -5.40 -8.58 -14.16
N ILE A 58 -6.26 -8.22 -13.20
CA ILE A 58 -7.65 -8.70 -13.18
C ILE A 58 -8.46 -8.08 -14.32
N LYS A 59 -8.24 -6.82 -14.70
CA LYS A 59 -8.94 -6.17 -15.81
C LYS A 59 -8.50 -6.72 -17.18
N LYS A 60 -7.25 -7.17 -17.31
CA LYS A 60 -6.68 -7.72 -18.55
C LYS A 60 -7.18 -9.14 -18.87
N HIS A 61 -7.75 -9.85 -17.89
CA HIS A 61 -8.21 -11.24 -17.97
C HIS A 61 -9.70 -11.38 -17.63
#